data_AF-A0A351L307-F1
#
_entry.id   AF-A0A351L307-F1
#
_cell.length_a   1.000
_cell.length_b   1.000
_cell.length_c   1.000
_cell.angle_alpha   90.00
_cell.angle_beta   90.00
_cell.angle_gamma   90.00
#
_symmetry.space_group_name_H-M   'P 1'
#
loop_
_entity.id
_entity.type
_entity.pdbx_description
1 polymer ?
#
loop_
_entity_poly.entity_id
_entity_poly.type
_entity_poly.pdbx_seq_one_letter_code
_entity_poly.pdbx_strand_id
1 'polypeptide(L)' 'MLIRGMWLDGNIYRLNLKLVAELGDDLEVQATIFVPDREELWGNFPSFIGLGGFLERIRFAFDPATDTFYFGSLT' A
#
# COMPACT_ATOMS: atom_id res chain seq x y z
N MET A 1 -6.55 7.33 13.33
CA MET A 1 -5.89 6.01 13.26
C MET A 1 -4.64 6.01 14.13
N LEU A 2 -4.35 4.93 14.89
CA LEU A 2 -3.09 4.79 15.62
C LEU A 2 -2.03 4.21 14.67
N ILE A 3 -0.97 4.98 14.38
CA ILE A 3 0.10 4.58 13.47
C ILE A 3 1.46 4.82 14.14
N ARG A 4 2.26 3.76 14.29
CA ARG A 4 3.58 3.79 14.96
C ARG A 4 3.59 4.58 16.28
N GLY A 5 2.53 4.44 17.09
CA GLY A 5 2.42 5.11 18.39
C GLY A 5 1.85 6.53 18.36
N MET A 6 1.53 7.08 17.18
CA MET A 6 0.91 8.40 17.04
C MET A 6 -0.55 8.27 16.61
N TRP A 7 -1.43 9.00 17.26
CA TRP A 7 -2.81 9.15 16.81
C TRP A 7 -2.88 10.23 15.74
N LEU A 8 -3.35 9.84 14.56
CA LEU A 8 -3.52 10.74 13.42
C LEU A 8 -5.00 10.85 13.05
N ASP A 9 -5.47 12.07 12.88
CA ASP A 9 -6.77 12.37 12.26
C ASP A 9 -6.63 12.32 10.75
N GLY A 10 -7.68 11.87 10.07
CA GLY A 10 -7.64 11.63 8.64
C GLY A 10 -8.89 10.95 8.12
N ASN A 11 -8.89 10.73 6.82
CA ASN A 11 -10.00 10.14 6.09
C ASN A 11 -9.59 8.83 5.41
N ILE A 12 -10.56 7.94 5.24
CA ILE A 12 -10.38 6.68 4.50
C ILE A 12 -10.94 6.86 3.09
N TYR A 13 -10.10 6.57 2.10
CA TYR A 13 -10.43 6.65 0.69
C TYR A 13 -10.40 5.27 0.05
N ARG A 14 -11.24 5.08 -0.96
CA ARG A 14 -11.19 3.91 -1.83
C ARG A 14 -10.65 4.34 -3.18
N LEU A 15 -9.46 3.86 -3.52
CA LEU A 15 -8.71 4.29 -4.70
C LEU A 15 -8.30 3.07 -5.52
N ASN A 16 -8.28 3.23 -6.84
CA ASN A 16 -7.66 2.24 -7.72
C ASN A 16 -6.18 2.57 -7.83
N LEU A 17 -5.34 1.67 -7.30
CA LEU A 17 -3.89 1.76 -7.40
C LEU A 17 -3.39 0.86 -8.51
N LYS A 18 -2.36 1.31 -9.22
CA LYS A 18 -1.68 0.53 -10.25
C LYS A 18 -0.28 0.16 -9.76
N LEU A 19 -0.01 -1.13 -9.64
CA LEU A 19 1.35 -1.66 -9.47
C LEU A 19 1.97 -1.78 -10.87
N VAL A 20 3.01 -0.99 -11.12
CA VAL A 20 3.72 -1.00 -12.39
C VAL A 20 4.73 -2.15 -12.37
N ALA A 21 4.67 -3.02 -13.37
CA ALA A 21 5.58 -4.14 -13.49
C ALA A 21 6.82 -3.72 -14.29
N GLU A 22 8.01 -4.04 -13.77
CA GLU A 22 9.23 -3.97 -14.59
C GLU A 22 9.25 -5.11 -15.63
N LEU A 23 8.66 -6.26 -15.28
CA LEU A 23 8.54 -7.44 -16.12
C LEU A 23 7.12 -8.02 -16.00
N GLY A 24 6.50 -8.30 -17.15
CA GLY A 24 5.13 -8.82 -17.22
C GLY A 24 4.10 -7.70 -17.31
N ASP A 25 2.91 -7.95 -16.77
CA ASP A 25 1.77 -7.04 -16.86
C ASP A 25 1.59 -6.22 -15.57
N ASP A 26 1.22 -4.95 -15.74
CA ASP A 26 0.79 -4.11 -14.63
C ASP A 26 -0.47 -4.67 -13.95
N LEU A 27 -0.65 -4.35 -12.66
CA LEU A 27 -1.82 -4.78 -11.90
C LEU A 27 -2.60 -3.59 -11.33
N GLU A 28 -3.88 -3.51 -11.66
CA GLU A 28 -4.81 -2.58 -11.01
C GLU A 28 -5.51 -3.24 -9.82
N VAL A 29 -5.49 -2.55 -8.67
CA VAL A 29 -6.04 -3.02 -7.40
C VAL A 29 -6.86 -1.92 -6.76
N GLN A 30 -8.11 -2.21 -6.44
CA GLN A 30 -8.91 -1.30 -5.62
C GLN A 30 -8.54 -1.46 -4.15
N ALA A 31 -7.96 -0.40 -3.58
CA ALA A 31 -7.42 -0.36 -2.23
C ALA A 31 -8.20 0.58 -1.31
N THR A 32 -8.12 0.31 -0.01
CA THR A 32 -8.59 1.21 1.04
C THR A 32 -7.39 1.88 1.70
N ILE A 33 -7.31 3.21 1.63
CA ILE A 33 -6.15 3.99 2.05
C ILE A 33 -6.58 5.02 3.08
N PHE A 34 -5.86 5.09 4.20
CA PHE A 34 -6.00 6.16 5.17
C PHE A 34 -5.05 7.30 4.81
N VAL A 35 -5.56 8.52 4.70
CA VAL A 35 -4.78 9.74 4.42
C VAL A 35 -4.98 10.70 5.60
N PRO A 36 -3.91 11.09 6.33
CA PRO A 36 -4.02 12.03 7.44
C PRO A 36 -4.33 13.46 6.95
N ASP A 37 -5.17 14.20 7.67
CA ASP A 37 -5.72 15.50 7.20
C ASP A 37 -4.68 16.64 7.15
N ARG A 38 -3.63 16.58 7.98
CA ARG A 38 -2.63 17.64 8.09
C ARG A 38 -1.28 17.14 7.58
N GLU A 39 -0.90 17.58 6.38
CA GLU A 39 0.38 17.22 5.74
C GLU A 39 1.58 17.61 6.61
N GLU A 40 1.48 18.70 7.36
CA GLU A 40 2.48 19.15 8.35
C GLU A 40 2.77 18.11 9.45
N LEU A 41 1.77 17.28 9.80
CA LEU A 41 1.92 16.19 10.78
C LEU A 41 2.55 14.94 10.16
N TRP A 42 2.70 14.88 8.84
CA TRP A 42 3.32 13.74 8.18
C TRP A 42 4.82 13.75 8.48
N GLY A 43 5.49 14.91 8.45
CA GLY A 43 6.95 14.96 8.68
C GLY A 43 7.68 13.97 7.77
N ASN A 44 8.41 13.02 8.35
CA ASN A 44 9.07 11.91 7.63
C ASN A 44 8.28 10.59 7.66
N PHE A 45 6.94 10.63 7.84
CA PHE A 45 6.14 9.41 7.85
C PHE A 45 6.19 8.75 6.47
N PRO A 46 6.69 7.50 6.37
CA PRO A 46 6.67 6.82 5.09
C PRO A 46 5.22 6.46 4.76
N SER A 47 4.89 6.50 3.47
CA SER A 47 3.76 5.72 2.97
C SER A 47 4.11 4.24 3.12
N PHE A 48 3.19 3.45 3.68
CA PHE A 48 3.38 2.01 3.83
C PHE A 48 2.14 1.28 3.38
N ILE A 49 2.36 0.09 2.84
CA ILE A 49 1.30 -0.81 2.43
C ILE A 49 1.09 -1.82 3.56
N GLY A 50 -0.14 -1.91 4.04
CA GLY A 50 -0.55 -2.88 5.06
C GLY A 50 -1.08 -4.18 4.44
N LEU A 51 -1.14 -5.24 5.27
CA LEU A 51 -1.81 -6.46 4.89
C LEU A 51 -3.30 -6.21 4.64
N GLY A 52 -3.99 -5.64 5.64
CA GLY A 52 -5.38 -5.22 5.51
C GLY A 52 -5.51 -3.99 4.60
N GLY A 53 -6.52 -4.00 3.73
CA GLY A 53 -6.83 -2.89 2.82
C GLY A 53 -6.07 -2.90 1.48
N PHE A 54 -4.91 -3.56 1.38
CA PHE A 54 -4.15 -3.69 0.14
C PHE A 54 -3.60 -5.10 -0.13
N LEU A 55 -2.61 -5.61 0.61
CA LEU A 55 -1.90 -6.84 0.21
C LEU A 55 -2.80 -8.08 0.22
N GLU A 56 -3.83 -8.12 1.08
CA GLU A 56 -4.85 -9.18 1.08
C GLU A 56 -5.64 -9.28 -0.23
N ARG A 57 -5.54 -8.26 -1.12
CA ARG A 57 -6.25 -8.17 -2.40
C ARG A 57 -5.40 -8.60 -3.59
N ILE A 58 -4.17 -9.03 -3.37
CA ILE A 58 -3.26 -9.53 -4.40
C ILE A 58 -2.58 -10.81 -3.93
N ARG A 59 -2.06 -11.59 -4.89
CA ARG A 59 -1.01 -12.57 -4.59
C ARG A 59 0.32 -11.84 -4.61
N PHE A 60 1.19 -12.12 -3.66
CA PHE A 60 2.52 -11.54 -3.65
C PHE A 60 3.55 -12.50 -3.07
N ALA A 61 4.80 -12.32 -3.47
CA ALA A 61 5.97 -12.97 -2.90
C ALA A 61 7.15 -12.00 -2.93
N PHE A 62 8.09 -12.18 -2.01
CA PHE A 62 9.32 -11.41 -1.98
C PHE A 62 10.51 -12.35 -1.97
N ASP A 63 11.42 -12.17 -2.93
CA ASP A 63 12.69 -12.86 -2.96
C ASP A 63 13.78 -11.93 -2.39
N PRO A 64 14.29 -12.18 -1.17
CA PRO A 64 15.33 -11.36 -0.56
C PRO A 64 16.71 -11.54 -1.21
N ALA A 65 16.94 -12.63 -1.97
CA ALA A 65 18.23 -12.85 -2.62
C ALA A 65 18.46 -11.90 -3.79
N THR A 66 17.38 -11.48 -4.45
CA THR A 66 17.40 -10.58 -5.61
C THR A 66 16.68 -9.26 -5.37
N ASP A 67 16.22 -9.02 -4.14
CA ASP A 67 15.39 -7.85 -3.77
C ASP A 67 14.19 -7.66 -4.71
N THR A 68 13.52 -8.76 -5.05
CA THR A 68 12.45 -8.77 -6.06
C THR A 68 11.09 -9.00 -5.42
N PHE A 69 10.15 -8.09 -5.72
CA PHE A 69 8.76 -8.19 -5.30
C PHE A 69 7.88 -8.69 -6.46
N TYR A 70 7.35 -9.90 -6.30
CA TYR A 70 6.40 -10.49 -7.25
C TYR A 70 4.98 -10.18 -6.80
N PHE A 71 4.11 -9.86 -7.76
CA PHE A 71 2.70 -9.64 -7.51
C PHE A 71 1.83 -10.22 -8.62
N GLY A 72 0.56 -10.47 -8.32
CA GLY A 72 -0.41 -10.94 -9.28
C GLY A 72 -1.84 -10.81 -8.76
N SER A 73 -2.81 -10.94 -9.66
CA SER A 73 -4.22 -10.92 -9.29
C SER A 73 -4.59 -12.12 -8.41
N LEU A 74 -5.63 -11.96 -7.58
CA LEU A 74 -6.25 -13.07 -6.86
C LEU A 74 -7.07 -13.99 -7.78
N THR A 75 -7.48 -13.50 -8.94
CA THR A 75 -8.25 -14.21 -9.97
C THR A 75 -7.34 -14.95 -10.94
#